data_AF-A0A2G9M2T4-F1
#
_entry.id   AF-A0A2G9M2T4-F1
#
_cell.length_a   1.000
_cell.length_b   1.000
_cell.length_c   1.000
_cell.angle_alpha   90.00
_cell.angle_beta   90.00
_cell.angle_gamma   90.00
#
_symmetry.space_group_name_H-M   'P 1'
#
loop_
_entity.id
_entity.type
_entity.pdbx_description
1 polymer ?
#
loop_
_entity_poly.entity_id
_entity_poly.type
_entity_poly.pdbx_seq_one_letter_code
_entity_poly.pdbx_strand_id
1 'polypeptide(L)'
;MLTNDGEYTVPKDKVTVSIIGIDPAAFGQSPAALSKHPTDDLQGVTKDASNNKQPSIPVAVEFNNFNYLGKVLGDLQYNIIAQVCYNYQTNANVMLCIKSNLMDTKSTVCNLNEKKTVENSGAPVQITLFTQSVGGKDKIGFQFTIEQKGNGNIFMSGLSCADTFANRNKVYVTVDTGLPGLKCTGFTSGNDNSGFMTLYQGKRTINCVQQIDTSVDSKYEKAVTITANYDYLEMKSQPIVVKKSM
;
A
#
# COMPACT_ATOMS: atom_id res chain seq x y z
N MET A 1 12.20 -4.76 -16.02
CA MET A 1 10.85 -5.34 -15.84
C MET A 1 10.29 -4.85 -14.53
N LEU A 2 9.04 -4.43 -14.54
CA LEU A 2 8.26 -4.07 -13.37
C LEU A 2 7.35 -5.24 -13.01
N THR A 3 7.15 -5.47 -11.71
CA THR A 3 6.21 -6.46 -11.18
C THR A 3 5.33 -5.78 -10.14
N ASN A 4 4.07 -6.20 -10.07
CA ASN A 4 3.15 -5.79 -9.02
C ASN A 4 3.02 -6.92 -8.02
N ASP A 5 3.35 -6.67 -6.76
CA ASP A 5 3.29 -7.68 -5.69
C ASP A 5 1.95 -7.69 -4.95
N GLY A 6 1.11 -6.67 -5.19
CA GLY A 6 -0.23 -6.52 -4.66
C GLY A 6 -1.31 -7.03 -5.61
N GLU A 7 -2.53 -7.19 -5.09
CA GLU A 7 -3.69 -7.68 -5.87
C GLU A 7 -4.45 -6.54 -6.57
N TYR A 8 -4.15 -5.29 -6.21
CA TYR A 8 -4.69 -4.11 -6.88
C TYR A 8 -3.94 -3.87 -8.17
N THR A 9 -4.64 -3.86 -9.31
CA THR A 9 -4.07 -3.42 -10.59
C THR A 9 -3.69 -1.95 -10.49
N VAL A 10 -2.41 -1.64 -10.67
CA VAL A 10 -1.93 -0.26 -10.66
C VAL A 10 -2.01 0.29 -12.09
N PRO A 11 -2.81 1.34 -12.34
CA PRO A 11 -2.89 1.95 -13.67
C PRO A 11 -1.53 2.48 -14.13
N LYS A 12 -1.24 2.40 -15.42
CA LYS A 12 0.06 2.80 -15.97
C LYS A 12 0.42 4.26 -15.71
N ASP A 13 -0.56 5.16 -15.71
CA ASP A 13 -0.40 6.59 -15.41
C ASP A 13 -0.11 6.85 -13.91
N LYS A 14 -0.31 5.82 -13.08
CA LYS A 14 -0.01 5.82 -11.65
C LYS A 14 1.30 5.10 -11.30
N VAL A 15 2.08 4.73 -12.31
CA VAL A 15 3.43 4.17 -12.15
C VAL A 15 4.43 5.06 -12.86
N THR A 16 5.41 5.57 -12.13
CA THR A 16 6.48 6.39 -12.70
C THR A 16 7.82 5.68 -12.51
N VAL A 17 8.53 5.46 -13.60
CA VAL A 17 9.91 4.95 -13.61
C VAL A 17 10.84 6.10 -13.95
N SER A 18 11.80 6.37 -13.07
CA SER A 18 12.81 7.39 -13.25
C SER A 18 14.21 6.79 -13.19
N ILE A 19 15.10 7.28 -14.04
CA ILE A 19 16.52 6.92 -14.05
C ILE A 19 17.30 8.05 -13.38
N ILE A 20 18.10 7.72 -12.37
CA ILE A 20 18.99 8.67 -11.68
C ILE A 20 20.43 8.13 -11.67
N GLY A 21 21.39 8.99 -11.32
CA GLY A 21 22.82 8.63 -11.23
C GLY A 21 23.63 8.91 -12.51
N ILE A 22 23.02 9.56 -13.50
CA ILE A 22 23.69 10.01 -14.73
C ILE A 22 23.30 11.46 -15.05
N ASP A 23 24.20 12.18 -15.72
CA ASP A 23 23.86 13.45 -16.37
C ASP A 23 23.19 13.17 -17.72
N PRO A 24 21.90 13.55 -17.91
CA PRO A 24 21.20 13.27 -19.17
C PRO A 24 21.92 13.87 -20.39
N ALA A 25 22.53 15.05 -20.27
CA ALA A 25 23.20 15.71 -21.39
C ALA A 25 24.42 14.90 -21.87
N ALA A 26 25.17 14.30 -20.94
CA ALA A 26 26.29 13.42 -21.26
C ALA A 26 25.89 12.16 -22.04
N PHE A 27 24.61 11.77 -21.98
CA PHE A 27 24.03 10.62 -22.70
C PHE A 27 23.13 11.04 -23.88
N GLY A 28 23.17 12.32 -24.29
CA GLY A 28 22.37 12.83 -25.40
C GLY A 28 20.87 12.88 -25.13
N GLN A 29 20.49 12.94 -23.86
CA GLN A 29 19.11 12.91 -23.40
C GLN A 29 18.73 14.23 -22.72
N SER A 30 17.42 14.48 -22.61
CA SER A 30 16.87 15.54 -21.76
C SER A 30 16.52 14.96 -20.38
N PRO A 31 16.43 15.79 -19.32
CA PRO A 31 15.95 15.33 -18.02
C PRO A 31 14.58 14.65 -18.08
N ALA A 32 13.69 15.10 -18.98
CA ALA A 32 12.37 14.49 -19.16
C ALA A 32 12.45 13.06 -19.73
N ALA A 33 13.46 12.76 -20.56
CA ALA A 33 13.65 11.41 -21.12
C ALA A 33 14.08 10.39 -20.05
N LEU A 34 14.50 10.84 -18.86
CA LEU A 34 14.83 10.00 -17.72
C LEU A 34 13.60 9.53 -16.94
N SER A 35 12.39 9.98 -17.28
CA SER A 35 11.16 9.58 -16.61
C SER A 35 10.14 9.06 -17.61
N LYS A 36 9.54 7.91 -17.31
CA LYS A 36 8.54 7.25 -18.17
C LYS A 36 7.46 6.57 -17.35
N HIS A 37 6.31 6.41 -17.98
CA HIS A 37 5.26 5.49 -17.56
C HIS A 37 5.38 4.17 -18.34
N PRO A 38 4.94 3.03 -17.77
CA PRO A 38 4.80 1.79 -18.52
C PRO A 38 3.75 1.92 -19.63
N THR A 39 3.80 1.03 -20.62
CA THR A 39 2.85 0.99 -21.74
C THR A 39 1.47 0.48 -21.32
N ASP A 40 1.46 -0.41 -20.33
CA ASP A 40 0.32 -1.20 -19.88
C ASP A 40 0.19 -1.12 -18.35
N ASP A 41 -1.03 -1.37 -17.88
CA ASP A 41 -1.32 -1.43 -16.45
C ASP A 41 -0.61 -2.61 -15.81
N LEU A 42 -0.15 -2.40 -14.58
CA LEU A 42 0.49 -3.45 -13.80
C LEU A 42 -0.59 -4.27 -13.11
N GLN A 43 -0.98 -5.37 -13.74
CA GLN A 43 -2.00 -6.28 -13.21
C GLN A 43 -1.63 -6.77 -11.81
N GLY A 44 -2.62 -6.83 -10.92
CA GLY A 44 -2.41 -7.40 -9.59
C GLY A 44 -2.10 -8.90 -9.63
N VAL A 45 -1.40 -9.39 -8.60
CA VAL A 45 -1.29 -10.83 -8.37
C VAL A 45 -2.66 -11.41 -8.04
N THR A 46 -2.91 -12.65 -8.45
CA THR A 46 -4.10 -13.39 -8.04
C THR A 46 -3.70 -14.45 -7.01
N LYS A 47 -4.67 -14.96 -6.25
CA LYS A 47 -4.47 -16.12 -5.40
C LYS A 47 -5.34 -17.27 -5.90
N ASP A 48 -4.80 -18.48 -5.87
CA ASP A 48 -5.58 -19.69 -6.15
C ASP A 48 -6.45 -20.09 -4.93
N ALA A 49 -7.29 -21.12 -5.10
CA ALA A 49 -8.14 -21.64 -4.03
C ALA A 49 -7.36 -22.21 -2.82
N SER A 50 -6.04 -22.44 -2.98
CA SER A 50 -5.12 -22.87 -1.92
C SER A 50 -4.33 -21.70 -1.33
N ASN A 51 -4.71 -20.46 -1.66
CA ASN A 51 -4.09 -19.21 -1.20
C ASN A 51 -2.65 -19.00 -1.68
N ASN A 52 -2.21 -19.71 -2.72
CA ASN A 52 -0.90 -19.48 -3.33
C ASN A 52 -0.97 -18.27 -4.25
N LYS A 53 0.03 -17.38 -4.16
CA LYS A 53 0.17 -16.23 -5.07
C LYS A 53 0.52 -16.70 -6.48
N GLN A 54 -0.24 -16.24 -7.46
CA GLN A 54 0.06 -16.34 -8.89
C GLN A 54 0.62 -14.98 -9.36
N PRO A 55 1.88 -14.93 -9.81
CA PRO A 55 2.52 -13.68 -10.19
C PRO A 55 1.87 -13.09 -11.46
N SER A 56 1.79 -11.77 -11.51
CA SER A 56 1.36 -11.04 -12.70
C SER A 56 2.42 -11.11 -13.81
N ILE A 57 2.00 -10.87 -15.05
CA ILE A 57 2.94 -10.72 -16.18
C ILE A 57 3.79 -9.45 -15.95
N PRO A 58 5.13 -9.54 -15.97
CA PRO A 58 5.98 -8.37 -15.80
C PRO A 58 5.87 -7.41 -16.99
N VAL A 59 5.87 -6.10 -16.72
CA VAL A 59 5.79 -5.06 -17.77
C VAL A 59 7.18 -4.45 -18.00
N ALA A 60 7.59 -4.30 -19.26
CA ALA A 60 8.87 -3.68 -19.61
C ALA A 60 8.74 -2.15 -19.67
N VAL A 61 9.76 -1.44 -19.18
CA VAL A 61 9.95 -0.01 -19.43
C VAL A 61 11.36 0.17 -19.96
N GLU A 62 11.46 0.64 -21.19
CA GLU A 62 12.72 0.74 -21.93
C GLU A 62 13.18 2.19 -22.07
N PHE A 63 14.46 2.41 -21.81
CA PHE A 63 15.15 3.68 -22.00
C PHE A 63 16.13 3.53 -23.15
N ASN A 64 15.66 3.85 -24.36
CA ASN A 64 16.41 3.68 -25.60
C ASN A 64 17.24 4.93 -25.93
N ASN A 65 18.32 4.74 -26.69
CA ASN A 65 19.24 5.79 -27.17
C ASN A 65 20.09 6.49 -26.10
N PHE A 66 20.44 5.79 -25.02
CA PHE A 66 21.30 6.30 -23.95
C PHE A 66 22.80 6.03 -24.24
N ASN A 67 23.33 6.66 -25.28
CA ASN A 67 24.74 6.53 -25.64
C ASN A 67 25.56 7.65 -25.00
N TYR A 68 26.69 7.31 -24.38
CA TYR A 68 27.60 8.32 -23.84
C TYR A 68 28.23 9.12 -24.97
N LEU A 69 28.08 10.44 -24.93
CA LEU A 69 28.56 11.37 -25.97
C LEU A 69 29.98 11.90 -25.69
N GLY A 70 30.46 11.77 -24.46
CA GLY A 70 31.77 12.28 -24.05
C GLY A 70 32.94 11.44 -24.58
N LYS A 71 34.13 12.05 -24.61
CA LYS A 71 35.37 11.31 -24.86
C LYS A 71 35.83 10.62 -23.58
N VAL A 72 36.07 9.32 -23.68
CA VAL A 72 36.48 8.46 -22.57
C VAL A 72 37.99 8.25 -22.67
N LEU A 73 38.76 8.73 -21.69
CA LEU A 73 40.22 8.54 -21.64
C LEU A 73 40.59 7.16 -21.05
N GLY A 74 39.68 6.54 -20.30
CA GLY A 74 39.75 5.19 -19.72
C GLY A 74 38.38 4.83 -19.14
N ASP A 75 38.17 3.57 -18.74
CA ASP A 75 36.86 3.07 -18.31
C ASP A 75 36.20 3.97 -17.23
N LEU A 76 34.99 4.45 -17.52
CA LEU A 76 34.18 5.25 -16.60
C LEU A 76 33.06 4.38 -16.04
N GLN A 77 32.98 4.27 -14.71
CA GLN A 77 31.90 3.54 -14.05
C GLN A 77 30.82 4.51 -13.58
N TYR A 78 29.57 4.23 -13.93
CA TYR A 78 28.38 4.93 -13.44
C TYR A 78 27.50 3.96 -12.67
N ASN A 79 26.89 4.41 -11.58
CA ASN A 79 25.86 3.66 -10.88
C ASN A 79 24.51 4.22 -11.29
N ILE A 80 23.82 3.51 -12.17
CA ILE A 80 22.48 3.87 -12.61
C ILE A 80 21.49 3.31 -11.60
N ILE A 81 20.55 4.14 -11.16
CA ILE A 81 19.48 3.70 -10.28
C ILE A 81 18.15 3.87 -11.02
N ALA A 82 17.42 2.77 -11.15
CA ALA A 82 16.02 2.79 -11.54
C ALA A 82 15.18 3.01 -10.28
N GLN A 83 14.47 4.12 -10.23
CA GLN A 83 13.54 4.50 -9.18
C GLN A 83 12.11 4.31 -9.70
N VAL A 84 11.33 3.46 -9.06
CA VAL A 84 9.94 3.18 -9.46
C VAL A 84 9.01 3.62 -8.35
N CYS A 85 8.07 4.50 -8.69
CA CYS A 85 6.99 4.91 -7.80
C CYS A 85 5.67 4.29 -8.25
N TYR A 86 4.99 3.59 -7.35
CA TYR A 86 3.67 3.00 -7.57
C TYR A 86 2.66 3.72 -6.67
N ASN A 87 1.49 4.08 -7.19
CA ASN A 87 0.35 4.41 -6.34
C ASN A 87 -0.41 3.12 -5.99
N TYR A 88 -0.08 2.52 -4.85
CA TYR A 88 -0.69 1.27 -4.42
C TYR A 88 -1.96 1.50 -3.62
N GLN A 89 -2.87 0.53 -3.76
CA GLN A 89 -3.99 0.32 -2.87
C GLN A 89 -3.89 -1.07 -2.25
N THR A 90 -4.17 -1.15 -0.96
CA THR A 90 -4.31 -2.41 -0.22
C THR A 90 -5.74 -2.50 0.28
N ASN A 91 -6.38 -3.64 0.01
CA ASN A 91 -7.70 -3.96 0.53
C ASN A 91 -7.56 -5.09 1.56
N ALA A 92 -8.25 -4.95 2.68
CA ALA A 92 -8.38 -6.00 3.66
C ALA A 92 -9.84 -6.18 4.08
N ASN A 93 -10.24 -7.44 4.27
CA ASN A 93 -11.56 -7.80 4.75
C ASN A 93 -11.47 -8.54 6.08
N VAL A 94 -12.38 -8.20 7.00
CA VAL A 94 -12.48 -8.83 8.33
C VAL A 94 -13.95 -9.01 8.67
N MET A 95 -14.30 -10.15 9.29
CA MET A 95 -15.65 -10.37 9.82
C MET A 95 -15.77 -9.81 11.24
N LEU A 96 -16.61 -8.79 11.40
CA LEU A 96 -17.03 -8.28 12.71
C LEU A 96 -18.20 -9.08 13.25
N CYS A 97 -18.14 -9.40 14.54
CA CYS A 97 -19.26 -9.99 15.26
C CYS A 97 -20.20 -8.90 15.77
N ILE A 98 -21.46 -8.90 15.35
CA ILE A 98 -22.47 -7.94 15.80
C ILE A 98 -23.44 -8.66 16.73
N LYS A 99 -23.62 -8.13 17.95
CA LYS A 99 -24.54 -8.64 18.96
C LYS A 99 -25.32 -7.51 19.63
N SER A 100 -26.63 -7.66 19.73
CA SER A 100 -27.54 -6.84 20.55
C SER A 100 -27.18 -6.92 22.04
N ASN A 101 -26.92 -8.14 22.55
CA ASN A 101 -26.44 -8.40 23.90
C ASN A 101 -24.94 -8.69 23.89
N LEU A 102 -24.14 -7.68 24.23
CA LEU A 102 -22.69 -7.74 24.22
C LEU A 102 -22.09 -8.60 25.35
N MET A 103 -22.90 -8.96 26.36
CA MET A 103 -22.51 -9.84 27.47
C MET A 103 -22.86 -11.31 27.20
N ASP A 104 -23.51 -11.62 26.07
CA ASP A 104 -23.91 -12.98 25.73
C ASP A 104 -22.72 -13.84 25.28
N THR A 105 -22.26 -14.69 26.21
CA THR A 105 -21.22 -15.70 26.02
C THR A 105 -21.75 -17.05 25.54
N LYS A 106 -23.08 -17.22 25.41
CA LYS A 106 -23.72 -18.49 25.03
C LYS A 106 -24.03 -18.60 23.54
N SER A 107 -24.01 -17.48 22.81
CA SER A 107 -24.24 -17.47 21.36
C SER A 107 -23.11 -18.15 20.59
N THR A 108 -23.45 -19.08 19.71
CA THR A 108 -22.53 -19.86 18.87
C THR A 108 -22.18 -19.19 17.53
N VAL A 109 -22.81 -18.07 17.18
CA VAL A 109 -22.63 -17.43 15.85
C VAL A 109 -21.23 -16.84 15.69
N CYS A 110 -20.78 -16.05 16.68
CA CYS A 110 -19.47 -15.42 16.68
C CYS A 110 -19.12 -14.92 18.09
N ASN A 111 -17.83 -14.68 18.35
CA ASN A 111 -17.35 -14.17 19.63
C ASN A 111 -16.89 -12.70 19.54
N LEU A 112 -17.09 -12.01 20.66
CA LEU A 112 -16.50 -10.70 20.95
C LEU A 112 -15.24 -10.92 21.81
N ASN A 113 -14.36 -9.92 21.90
CA ASN A 113 -13.10 -9.99 22.66
C ASN A 113 -12.10 -11.01 22.10
N GLU A 114 -11.99 -11.09 20.77
CA GLU A 114 -11.07 -12.00 20.11
C GLU A 114 -10.26 -11.34 19.00
N LYS A 115 -9.18 -12.00 18.61
CA LYS A 115 -8.46 -11.69 17.38
C LYS A 115 -9.28 -12.21 16.21
N LYS A 116 -9.44 -11.38 15.17
CA LYS A 116 -10.10 -11.76 13.93
C LYS A 116 -9.05 -12.05 12.86
N THR A 117 -9.36 -13.01 12.01
CA THR A 117 -8.56 -13.27 10.80
C THR A 117 -8.73 -12.10 9.83
N VAL A 118 -7.62 -11.65 9.26
CA VAL A 118 -7.60 -10.56 8.29
C VAL A 118 -7.18 -11.09 6.93
N GLU A 119 -8.10 -10.98 5.98
CA GLU A 119 -7.82 -11.34 4.59
C GLU A 119 -7.25 -10.11 3.88
N ASN A 120 -5.95 -10.12 3.56
CA ASN A 120 -5.26 -9.01 2.91
C ASN A 120 -4.95 -9.28 1.45
N SER A 121 -5.04 -8.21 0.65
CA SER A 121 -4.33 -8.14 -0.62
C SER A 121 -2.82 -8.18 -0.40
N GLY A 122 -2.08 -8.88 -1.28
CA GLY A 122 -0.64 -9.14 -1.14
C GLY A 122 0.33 -7.95 -1.19
N ALA A 123 -0.18 -6.71 -1.19
CA ALA A 123 0.56 -5.45 -1.35
C ALA A 123 1.58 -5.19 -0.21
N PRO A 124 2.55 -4.27 -0.40
CA PRO A 124 3.66 -4.07 0.54
C PRO A 124 3.27 -3.42 1.88
N VAL A 125 2.09 -2.81 1.98
CA VAL A 125 1.47 -2.41 3.26
C VAL A 125 0.28 -3.32 3.51
N GLN A 126 0.15 -3.85 4.73
CA GLN A 126 -0.86 -4.85 5.08
C GLN A 126 -1.51 -4.54 6.42
N ILE A 127 -2.72 -5.06 6.62
CA ILE A 127 -3.45 -5.04 7.89
C ILE A 127 -3.18 -6.34 8.64
N THR A 128 -2.31 -6.36 9.65
CA THR A 128 -1.78 -7.63 10.20
C THR A 128 -2.44 -8.13 11.48
N LEU A 129 -2.96 -7.23 12.31
CA LEU A 129 -3.62 -7.57 13.55
C LEU A 129 -4.97 -6.89 13.58
N PHE A 130 -6.04 -7.64 13.83
CA PHE A 130 -7.36 -7.10 14.10
C PHE A 130 -7.91 -7.73 15.37
N THR A 131 -8.30 -6.92 16.34
CA THR A 131 -8.94 -7.42 17.56
C THR A 131 -10.23 -6.66 17.82
N GLN A 132 -11.29 -7.41 18.07
CA GLN A 132 -12.59 -6.88 18.39
C GLN A 132 -12.85 -7.02 19.88
N SER A 133 -13.47 -6.02 20.50
CA SER A 133 -13.85 -6.03 21.91
C SER A 133 -15.22 -5.36 22.15
N VAL A 134 -15.75 -5.53 23.36
CA VAL A 134 -16.91 -4.79 23.83
C VAL A 134 -16.52 -3.34 24.07
N GLY A 135 -17.24 -2.39 23.46
CA GLY A 135 -16.95 -0.95 23.52
C GLY A 135 -17.92 -0.14 24.40
N GLY A 136 -18.91 -0.77 25.02
CA GLY A 136 -19.94 -0.12 25.83
C GLY A 136 -21.27 -0.88 25.79
N LYS A 137 -22.37 -0.22 26.20
CA LYS A 137 -23.72 -0.81 26.20
C LYS A 137 -24.28 -1.01 24.77
N ASP A 138 -23.90 -0.14 23.85
CA ASP A 138 -24.42 0.00 22.49
C ASP A 138 -23.30 0.09 21.45
N LYS A 139 -22.09 -0.35 21.81
CA LYS A 139 -20.88 -0.13 21.01
C LYS A 139 -19.98 -1.34 21.04
N ILE A 140 -19.40 -1.65 19.90
CA ILE A 140 -18.24 -2.53 19.81
C ILE A 140 -16.99 -1.69 19.53
N GLY A 141 -15.89 -2.07 20.15
CA GLY A 141 -14.57 -1.56 19.84
C GLY A 141 -13.86 -2.52 18.90
N PHE A 142 -13.05 -1.99 18.00
CA PHE A 142 -12.06 -2.80 17.32
C PHE A 142 -10.80 -2.00 17.07
N GLN A 143 -9.67 -2.68 17.06
CA GLN A 143 -8.39 -2.10 16.70
C GLN A 143 -7.78 -2.92 15.58
N PHE A 144 -7.07 -2.23 14.69
CA PHE A 144 -6.28 -2.90 13.66
C PHE A 144 -4.92 -2.24 13.47
N THR A 145 -3.93 -3.06 13.10
CA THR A 145 -2.56 -2.59 12.84
C THR A 145 -2.30 -2.59 11.35
N ILE A 146 -1.88 -1.45 10.84
CA ILE A 146 -1.29 -1.31 9.51
C ILE A 146 0.22 -1.43 9.64
N GLU A 147 0.82 -2.25 8.80
CA GLU A 147 2.23 -2.58 8.84
C GLU A 147 2.82 -2.64 7.42
N GLN A 148 3.98 -2.05 7.26
CA GLN A 148 4.82 -2.20 6.09
C GLN A 148 5.52 -3.57 6.14
N LYS A 149 5.28 -4.38 5.12
CA LYS A 149 5.93 -5.68 4.89
C LYS A 149 6.94 -5.67 3.75
N GLY A 150 6.85 -4.71 2.84
CA GLY A 150 7.82 -4.55 1.75
C GLY A 150 9.04 -3.71 2.14
N ASN A 151 10.09 -3.78 1.32
CA ASN A 151 11.39 -3.13 1.60
C ASN A 151 11.57 -1.72 1.02
N GLY A 152 10.64 -1.26 0.18
CA GLY A 152 10.60 0.09 -0.37
C GLY A 152 10.22 1.17 0.65
N ASN A 153 10.03 2.40 0.18
CA ASN A 153 9.66 3.54 1.02
C ASN A 153 8.22 3.97 0.76
N ILE A 154 7.50 4.30 1.83
CA ILE A 154 6.10 4.73 1.75
C ILE A 154 6.03 6.25 1.74
N PHE A 155 5.19 6.79 0.88
CA PHE A 155 4.88 8.21 0.78
C PHE A 155 3.38 8.45 0.72
N MET A 156 2.99 9.67 1.06
CA MET A 156 1.63 10.17 0.90
C MET A 156 1.15 9.94 -0.54
N SER A 157 -0.03 9.35 -0.68
CA SER A 157 -0.62 8.98 -1.96
C SER A 157 -0.82 10.17 -2.90
N GLY A 158 -0.59 9.96 -4.20
CA GLY A 158 -0.92 10.91 -5.27
C GLY A 158 0.11 12.02 -5.45
N LEU A 159 1.31 11.87 -4.89
CA LEU A 159 2.40 12.84 -4.99
C LEU A 159 3.60 12.30 -5.77
N SER A 160 3.44 11.17 -6.46
CA SER A 160 4.48 10.49 -7.24
C SER A 160 5.75 10.27 -6.42
N CYS A 161 5.58 9.84 -5.16
CA CYS A 161 6.68 9.62 -4.21
C CYS A 161 7.53 10.87 -3.95
N ALA A 162 6.93 12.06 -3.96
CA ALA A 162 7.62 13.31 -3.64
C ALA A 162 8.27 13.23 -2.24
N ASP A 163 9.61 13.19 -2.24
CA ASP A 163 10.41 12.98 -1.04
C ASP A 163 10.57 14.28 -0.23
N THR A 164 9.50 14.64 0.47
CA THR A 164 9.56 15.64 1.54
C THR A 164 9.33 14.95 2.88
N PHE A 165 9.95 15.47 3.94
CA PHE A 165 9.78 14.92 5.29
C PHE A 165 8.30 14.81 5.69
N ALA A 166 7.46 15.75 5.25
CA ALA A 166 6.02 15.78 5.54
C ALA A 166 5.24 14.65 4.83
N ASN A 167 5.77 14.05 3.77
CA ASN A 167 5.10 13.03 2.97
C ASN A 167 5.51 11.61 3.33
N ARG A 168 6.65 11.43 3.99
CA ARG A 168 7.21 10.10 4.33
C ARG A 168 6.28 9.31 5.26
N ASN A 169 6.23 8.01 5.03
CA ASN A 169 5.51 7.02 5.84
C ASN A 169 4.02 7.31 6.03
N LYS A 170 3.40 8.06 5.12
CA LYS A 170 1.97 8.42 5.19
C LYS A 170 1.13 7.47 4.36
N VAL A 171 0.05 6.99 4.97
CA VAL A 171 -0.96 6.13 4.34
C VAL A 171 -2.32 6.76 4.54
N TYR A 172 -3.14 6.85 3.49
CA TYR A 172 -4.54 7.24 3.59
C TYR A 172 -5.38 6.00 3.80
N VAL A 173 -6.15 5.95 4.88
CA VAL A 173 -6.94 4.77 5.25
C VAL A 173 -8.41 5.11 5.21
N THR A 174 -9.24 4.16 4.79
CA THR A 174 -10.70 4.22 4.85
C THR A 174 -11.21 2.93 5.46
N VAL A 175 -12.12 3.04 6.43
CA VAL A 175 -12.76 1.93 7.12
C VAL A 175 -14.25 1.97 6.83
N ASP A 176 -14.78 0.87 6.30
CA ASP A 176 -16.21 0.73 6.01
C ASP A 176 -16.76 -0.54 6.65
N THR A 177 -17.66 -0.36 7.62
CA THR A 177 -18.39 -1.43 8.29
C THR A 177 -19.78 -1.66 7.69
N GLY A 178 -20.20 -0.81 6.73
CA GLY A 178 -21.55 -0.74 6.20
C GLY A 178 -22.60 -0.39 7.26
N LEU A 179 -22.21 0.20 8.39
CA LEU A 179 -23.09 0.60 9.50
C LEU A 179 -22.85 2.08 9.85
N PRO A 180 -23.89 2.83 10.25
CA PRO A 180 -23.73 4.22 10.67
C PRO A 180 -23.03 4.32 12.04
N GLY A 181 -22.48 5.48 12.37
CA GLY A 181 -21.92 5.74 13.71
C GLY A 181 -20.53 5.11 13.95
N LEU A 182 -19.82 4.75 12.89
CA LEU A 182 -18.41 4.36 12.96
C LEU A 182 -17.55 5.59 13.28
N LYS A 183 -16.71 5.49 14.30
CA LYS A 183 -15.71 6.50 14.67
C LYS A 183 -14.37 5.87 14.93
N CYS A 184 -13.38 6.26 14.14
CA CYS A 184 -11.99 5.84 14.24
C CYS A 184 -11.12 7.00 14.72
N THR A 185 -10.12 6.66 15.52
CA THR A 185 -9.18 7.61 16.11
C THR A 185 -7.77 7.34 15.61
N GLY A 186 -6.97 8.39 15.51
CA GLY A 186 -5.59 8.29 15.04
C GLY A 186 -5.40 8.70 13.58
N PHE A 187 -6.43 9.20 12.90
CA PHE A 187 -6.30 9.86 11.60
C PHE A 187 -5.99 11.36 11.72
N THR A 188 -5.41 11.90 10.67
CA THR A 188 -5.11 13.32 10.45
C THR A 188 -5.67 13.73 9.09
N SER A 189 -6.17 14.96 8.97
CA SER A 189 -6.72 15.48 7.71
C SER A 189 -7.75 14.54 7.06
N GLY A 190 -8.78 14.17 7.83
CA GLY A 190 -9.80 13.19 7.45
C GLY A 190 -11.10 13.40 8.22
N ASN A 191 -11.92 12.35 8.29
CA ASN A 191 -13.21 12.32 8.97
C ASN A 191 -13.28 11.14 9.97
N ASP A 192 -14.49 10.81 10.42
CA ASP A 192 -14.74 9.77 11.43
C ASP A 192 -14.32 8.36 10.99
N ASN A 193 -14.20 8.05 9.69
CA ASN A 193 -13.84 6.71 9.21
C ASN A 193 -12.71 6.67 8.17
N SER A 194 -12.10 7.80 7.86
CA SER A 194 -11.02 7.89 6.89
C SER A 194 -10.04 9.03 7.19
N GLY A 195 -8.82 8.91 6.71
CA GLY A 195 -7.83 9.98 6.79
C GLY A 195 -6.40 9.49 6.69
N PHE A 196 -5.46 10.44 6.74
CA PHE A 196 -4.04 10.13 6.71
C PHE A 196 -3.53 9.70 8.08
N MET A 197 -2.59 8.77 8.07
CA MET A 197 -1.81 8.39 9.25
C MET A 197 -0.35 8.17 8.89
N THR A 198 0.54 8.48 9.82
CA THR A 198 1.98 8.22 9.69
C THR A 198 2.33 6.90 10.36
N LEU A 199 2.97 5.99 9.64
CA LEU A 199 3.56 4.78 10.19
C LEU A 199 4.86 5.13 10.92
N TYR A 200 4.96 4.73 12.19
CA TYR A 200 6.17 4.92 12.97
C TYR A 200 6.90 3.59 13.02
N GLN A 201 8.16 3.56 12.55
CA GLN A 201 8.93 2.32 12.41
C GLN A 201 8.17 1.26 11.59
N GLY A 202 7.51 1.70 10.50
CA GLY A 202 6.79 0.82 9.58
C GLY A 202 5.42 0.32 10.08
N LYS A 203 4.93 0.74 11.24
CA LYS A 203 3.62 0.28 11.76
C LYS A 203 2.82 1.35 12.48
N ARG A 204 1.50 1.17 12.55
CA ARG A 204 0.62 1.96 13.43
C ARG A 204 -0.73 1.26 13.64
N THR A 205 -1.25 1.38 14.85
CA THR A 205 -2.56 0.84 15.24
C THR A 205 -3.61 1.94 15.22
N ILE A 206 -4.79 1.62 14.69
CA ILE A 206 -5.98 2.46 14.67
C ILE A 206 -7.02 1.82 15.58
N ASN A 207 -7.73 2.66 16.34
CA ASN A 207 -8.81 2.24 17.21
C ASN A 207 -10.12 2.83 16.69
N CYS A 208 -11.12 1.97 16.51
CA CYS A 208 -12.43 2.33 16.04
C CYS A 208 -13.51 1.87 17.02
N VAL A 209 -14.59 2.63 17.06
CA VAL A 209 -15.80 2.35 17.82
C VAL A 209 -16.97 2.37 16.85
N GLN A 210 -17.75 1.30 16.84
CA GLN A 210 -18.93 1.15 16.01
C GLN A 210 -20.17 1.12 16.89
N GLN A 211 -21.10 2.04 16.65
CA GLN A 211 -22.42 2.01 17.28
C GLN A 211 -23.25 0.86 16.72
N ILE A 212 -23.95 0.16 17.61
CA ILE A 212 -24.82 -0.97 17.27
C ILE A 212 -26.21 -0.66 17.78
N ASP A 213 -27.22 -0.93 16.94
CA ASP A 213 -28.60 -0.90 17.39
C ASP A 213 -28.88 -2.13 18.26
N THR A 214 -29.09 -1.88 19.56
CA THR A 214 -29.39 -2.93 20.56
C THR A 214 -30.88 -3.09 20.80
N SER A 215 -31.74 -2.31 20.13
CA SER A 215 -33.19 -2.40 20.25
C SER A 215 -33.78 -3.61 19.52
N VAL A 216 -33.05 -4.14 18.54
CA VAL A 216 -33.39 -5.35 17.80
C VAL A 216 -32.47 -6.48 18.23
N ASP A 217 -33.01 -7.62 18.64
CA ASP A 217 -32.19 -8.80 18.92
C ASP A 217 -31.55 -9.27 17.62
N SER A 218 -30.24 -9.05 17.49
CA SER A 218 -29.49 -9.34 16.29
C SER A 218 -28.15 -9.96 16.66
N LYS A 219 -27.81 -11.04 15.97
CA LYS A 219 -26.56 -11.79 16.13
C LYS A 219 -26.11 -12.25 14.77
N TYR A 220 -25.09 -11.61 14.22
CA TYR A 220 -24.60 -11.90 12.87
C TYR A 220 -23.15 -11.45 12.70
N GLU A 221 -22.50 -11.96 11.67
CA GLU A 221 -21.21 -11.46 11.22
C GLU A 221 -21.39 -10.48 10.06
N LYS A 222 -20.59 -9.41 10.05
CA LYS A 222 -20.58 -8.43 8.98
C LYS A 222 -19.17 -8.18 8.50
N ALA A 223 -18.97 -8.26 7.19
CA ALA A 223 -17.70 -7.91 6.58
C ALA A 223 -17.42 -6.42 6.75
N VAL A 224 -16.20 -6.12 7.16
CA VAL A 224 -15.61 -4.78 7.17
C VAL A 224 -14.53 -4.73 6.13
N THR A 225 -14.55 -3.67 5.33
CA THR A 225 -13.51 -3.40 4.34
C THR A 225 -12.63 -2.27 4.85
N ILE A 226 -11.32 -2.53 4.87
CA ILE A 226 -10.29 -1.53 5.18
C ILE A 226 -9.47 -1.32 3.93
N THR A 227 -9.43 -0.07 3.45
CA THR A 227 -8.65 0.33 2.27
C THR A 227 -7.49 1.21 2.71
N ALA A 228 -6.28 0.94 2.22
CA ALA A 228 -5.10 1.76 2.45
C ALA A 228 -4.48 2.20 1.11
N ASN A 229 -4.34 3.50 0.90
CA ASN A 229 -3.78 4.12 -0.30
C ASN A 229 -2.47 4.85 0.03
N TYR A 230 -1.45 4.64 -0.78
CA TYR A 230 -0.11 5.22 -0.57
C TYR A 230 0.71 5.18 -1.85
N ASP A 231 1.69 6.08 -1.92
CA ASP A 231 2.74 5.99 -2.91
C ASP A 231 3.87 5.09 -2.36
N TYR A 232 4.44 4.24 -3.20
CA TYR A 232 5.45 3.26 -2.81
C TYR A 232 6.65 3.36 -3.74
N LEU A 233 7.82 3.59 -3.16
CA LEU A 233 9.06 3.80 -3.88
C LEU A 233 9.96 2.58 -3.76
N GLU A 234 10.32 2.01 -4.90
CA GLU A 234 11.34 0.99 -5.02
C GLU A 234 12.54 1.54 -5.79
N MET A 235 13.74 1.09 -5.44
CA MET A 235 14.96 1.49 -6.11
C MET A 235 15.81 0.27 -6.41
N LYS A 236 16.38 0.23 -7.61
CA LYS A 236 17.34 -0.78 -8.01
C LYS A 236 18.56 -0.13 -8.63
N SER A 237 19.72 -0.35 -8.02
CA SER A 237 21.00 0.16 -8.51
C SER A 237 21.68 -0.89 -9.39
N GLN A 238 22.23 -0.45 -10.52
CA GLN A 238 23.02 -1.26 -11.43
C GLN A 238 24.25 -0.48 -11.89
N PRO A 239 25.48 -0.98 -11.65
CA PRO A 239 26.67 -0.37 -12.22
C PRO A 239 26.74 -0.62 -13.72
N ILE A 240 27.14 0.40 -14.47
CA ILE A 240 27.51 0.32 -15.89
C ILE A 240 28.94 0.82 -16.07
N VAL A 241 29.62 0.28 -17.08
CA VAL A 241 30.97 0.72 -17.45
C VAL A 241 30.92 1.25 -18.88
N VAL A 242 31.23 2.53 -19.04
CA VAL A 242 31.43 3.14 -20.35
C VAL A 242 32.90 2.96 -20.73
N LYS A 243 33.12 2.23 -21.81
CA LYS A 243 34.44 1.98 -22.36
C LYS A 243 34.71 2.90 -23.54
N LYS A 244 35.98 3.15 -23.79
CA LYS A 244 36.42 3.79 -25.03
C LYS A 244 36.04 2.89 -26.21
N SER A 245 35.24 3.40 -27.14
CA SER A 245 35.12 2.76 -28.46
C SER A 245 36.46 2.91 -29.17
N MET A 246 37.01 1.78 -29.62
CA MET A 246 38.21 1.77 -30.49
C MET A 246 37.92 2.47 -31.81
#